data_AF-A0A4W5LW47-F1
#
_entry.id   AF-A0A4W5LW47-F1
#
_cell.length_a   1.000
_cell.length_b   1.000
_cell.length_c   1.000
_cell.angle_alpha   90.00
_cell.angle_beta   90.00
_cell.angle_gamma   90.00
#
_symmetry.space_group_name_H-M   'P 1'
#
loop_
_entity.id
_entity.type
_entity.pdbx_description
1 polymer ?
#
loop_
_entity_poly.entity_id
_entity_poly.type
_entity_poly.pdbx_seq_one_letter_code
_entity_poly.pdbx_strand_id
1 'polypeptide(L)'
;MNRDWKVSGLLVQLPLPGHIKERAVCNAIAPEKDVDGFHIVNIGKLCLGQTSMVPATPAAVWEIIRRAGIETVGKNVLVAGRSKNVGLPIAMLLHTDRNHQRPGGTTLCREREDETERERE
;
A
#
# COMPACT_ATOMS: atom_id res chain seq x y z
N MET A 1 -12.28 21.38 5.95
CA MET A 1 -12.30 20.00 5.43
C MET A 1 -12.09 18.96 6.53
N ASN A 2 -10.90 18.83 7.16
CA ASN A 2 -10.70 17.84 8.25
C ASN A 2 -11.75 17.94 9.37
N ARG A 3 -12.05 19.16 9.84
CA ARG A 3 -13.04 19.41 10.91
C ARG A 3 -14.50 19.44 10.43
N ASP A 4 -14.74 19.30 9.13
CA ASP A 4 -16.09 19.33 8.58
C ASP A 4 -16.73 17.95 8.68
N TRP A 5 -17.80 17.83 9.46
CA TRP A 5 -18.52 16.57 9.70
C TRP A 5 -19.25 16.06 8.45
N LYS A 6 -19.53 16.92 7.46
CA LYS A 6 -20.13 16.51 6.17
C LYS A 6 -19.11 15.84 5.24
N VAL A 7 -17.81 15.95 5.54
CA VAL A 7 -16.74 15.38 4.72
C VAL A 7 -16.23 14.10 5.38
N SER A 8 -16.54 12.96 4.76
CA SER A 8 -16.13 11.63 5.27
C SER A 8 -14.71 11.24 4.87
N GLY A 9 -14.16 11.83 3.81
CA GLY A 9 -12.86 11.46 3.25
C GLY A 9 -12.23 12.58 2.44
N LEU A 10 -10.91 12.55 2.33
CA LEU A 10 -10.08 13.49 1.59
C LEU A 10 -9.06 12.73 0.75
N LEU A 11 -8.98 13.12 -0.52
CA LEU A 11 -8.09 12.58 -1.52
C LEU A 11 -7.21 13.71 -2.05
N VAL A 12 -5.92 13.44 -2.26
CA VAL A 12 -4.98 14.43 -2.80
C VAL A 12 -4.51 13.94 -4.14
N GLN A 13 -4.85 14.67 -5.20
CA GLN A 13 -4.38 14.34 -6.54
C GLN A 13 -2.86 14.57 -6.63
N LEU A 14 -2.13 13.52 -7.00
CA LEU A 14 -0.69 13.53 -7.24
C LEU A 14 -0.38 13.39 -8.76
N PRO A 15 0.79 13.83 -9.25
CA PRO A 15 1.84 14.53 -8.50
C PRO A 15 1.49 15.99 -8.22
N LEU A 16 2.05 16.54 -7.15
CA LEU A 16 1.95 17.98 -6.89
C LEU A 16 3.05 18.77 -7.62
N PRO A 17 2.87 20.09 -7.83
CA PRO A 17 3.96 20.96 -8.28
C PRO A 17 5.22 20.79 -7.41
N GLY A 18 6.41 20.75 -8.02
CA GLY A 18 7.65 20.34 -7.35
C GLY A 18 8.10 21.19 -6.14
N HIS A 19 7.55 22.38 -5.96
CA HIS A 19 7.80 23.21 -4.79
C HIS A 19 6.94 22.82 -3.57
N ILE A 20 5.91 21.97 -3.77
CA ILE A 20 5.01 21.50 -2.72
C ILE A 20 5.48 20.12 -2.24
N LYS A 21 5.62 19.98 -0.92
CA LYS A 21 6.01 18.71 -0.29
C LYS A 21 4.79 17.80 -0.19
N GLU A 22 4.63 16.87 -1.13
CA GLU A 22 3.53 15.88 -1.16
C GLU A 22 3.31 15.21 0.20
N ARG A 23 4.39 14.75 0.85
CA ARG A 23 4.29 14.07 2.15
C ARG A 23 3.70 14.96 3.25
N ALA A 24 3.98 16.25 3.22
CA ALA A 24 3.41 17.20 4.17
C ALA A 24 1.91 17.39 3.94
N VAL A 25 1.48 17.43 2.68
CA VAL A 25 0.07 17.55 2.30
C VAL A 25 -0.71 16.28 2.69
N CYS A 26 -0.22 15.09 2.34
CA CYS A 26 -0.86 13.83 2.75
C CYS A 26 -0.95 13.68 4.27
N ASN A 27 0.11 14.06 5.00
CA ASN A 27 0.11 14.01 6.47
C ASN A 27 -0.71 15.13 7.14
N ALA A 28 -1.19 16.14 6.40
CA ALA A 28 -2.08 17.16 6.94
C ALA A 28 -3.54 16.70 6.95
N ILE A 29 -3.89 15.64 6.21
CA ILE A 29 -5.22 15.01 6.24
C ILE A 29 -5.38 14.26 7.56
N ALA A 30 -6.55 14.35 8.21
CA ALA A 30 -6.83 13.57 9.40
C ALA A 30 -6.77 12.05 9.06
N PRO A 31 -6.06 11.21 9.83
CA PRO A 31 -5.88 9.78 9.50
C PRO A 31 -7.18 9.02 9.20
N GLU A 32 -8.25 9.35 9.92
CA GLU A 32 -9.59 8.76 9.76
C GLU A 32 -10.31 9.20 8.47
N LYS A 33 -9.84 10.27 7.82
CA LYS A 33 -10.36 10.79 6.55
C LYS A 33 -9.40 10.56 5.37
N ASP A 34 -8.25 9.96 5.60
CA ASP A 34 -7.26 9.66 4.56
C ASP A 34 -7.69 8.44 3.74
N VAL A 35 -8.50 8.67 2.70
CA VAL A 35 -9.03 7.60 1.85
C VAL A 35 -7.99 7.04 0.88
N ASP A 36 -6.89 7.77 0.65
CA ASP A 36 -5.73 7.28 -0.11
C ASP A 36 -4.82 6.37 0.70
N GLY A 37 -4.92 6.38 2.04
CA GLY A 37 -4.11 5.57 2.95
C GLY A 37 -2.64 6.01 3.02
N PHE A 38 -2.29 7.22 2.58
CA PHE A 38 -0.89 7.68 2.54
C PHE A 38 -0.43 8.36 3.83
N HIS A 39 -1.33 8.67 4.75
CA HIS A 39 -0.99 9.25 6.05
C HIS A 39 -0.05 8.32 6.83
N ILE A 40 1.00 8.87 7.43
CA ILE A 40 2.04 8.08 8.12
C ILE A 40 1.49 7.17 9.22
N VAL A 41 0.47 7.64 9.95
CA VAL A 41 -0.23 6.84 10.97
C VAL A 41 -0.93 5.62 10.35
N ASN A 42 -1.55 5.76 9.19
CA ASN A 42 -2.24 4.65 8.52
C ASN A 42 -1.24 3.62 7.99
N ILE A 43 -0.17 4.08 7.34
CA ILE A 43 0.94 3.21 6.94
C ILE A 43 1.57 2.52 8.15
N GLY A 44 1.88 3.24 9.23
CA GLY A 44 2.47 2.66 10.43
C GLY A 44 1.57 1.61 11.09
N LYS A 45 0.26 1.87 11.18
CA LYS A 45 -0.74 0.89 11.64
C LYS A 45 -0.77 -0.34 10.73
N LEU A 46 -0.73 -0.16 9.41
CA LEU A 46 -0.65 -1.26 8.45
C LEU A 46 0.60 -2.12 8.69
N CYS A 47 1.78 -1.51 8.89
CA CYS A 47 3.02 -2.21 9.21
C CYS A 47 2.89 -3.08 10.46
N LEU A 48 2.17 -2.59 11.47
CA LEU A 48 1.96 -3.26 12.75
C LEU A 48 0.77 -4.25 12.75
N GLY A 49 0.15 -4.49 11.59
CA GLY A 49 -1.04 -5.35 11.48
C GLY A 49 -2.30 -4.76 12.10
N GLN A 50 -2.31 -3.48 12.46
CA GLN A 50 -3.45 -2.79 13.07
C GLN A 50 -4.47 -2.34 12.01
N THR A 51 -5.72 -2.15 12.47
CA THR A 51 -6.80 -1.60 11.63
C THR A 51 -6.49 -0.15 11.25
N SER A 52 -6.53 0.14 9.95
CA SER A 52 -6.23 1.44 9.37
C SER A 52 -6.82 1.55 7.96
N MET A 53 -6.86 2.78 7.43
CA MET A 53 -7.04 2.96 5.99
C MET A 53 -5.81 2.39 5.27
N VAL A 54 -6.04 1.54 4.29
CA VAL A 54 -4.98 0.89 3.52
C VAL A 54 -4.85 1.62 2.19
N PRO A 55 -3.63 1.83 1.66
CA PRO A 55 -3.44 2.38 0.34
C PRO A 55 -4.34 1.73 -0.71
N ALA A 56 -5.07 2.55 -1.46
CA ALA A 56 -6.15 2.10 -2.33
C ALA A 56 -5.70 1.05 -3.36
N THR A 57 -4.54 1.24 -3.99
CA THR A 57 -4.00 0.29 -4.98
C THR A 57 -3.62 -1.06 -4.35
N PRO A 58 -2.81 -1.11 -3.27
CA PRO A 58 -2.59 -2.35 -2.51
C PRO A 58 -3.87 -3.04 -2.03
N ALA A 59 -4.86 -2.29 -1.54
CA ALA A 59 -6.14 -2.84 -1.13
C ALA A 59 -6.91 -3.47 -2.32
N ALA A 60 -6.88 -2.83 -3.49
CA ALA A 60 -7.49 -3.36 -4.70
C ALA A 60 -6.80 -4.63 -5.19
N VAL A 61 -5.47 -4.69 -5.19
CA VAL A 61 -4.71 -5.91 -5.54
C VAL A 61 -5.08 -7.06 -4.62
N TRP A 62 -5.17 -6.80 -3.32
CA TRP A 62 -5.64 -7.80 -2.35
C TRP A 62 -7.06 -8.30 -2.67
N GLU A 63 -7.99 -7.38 -2.92
CA GLU A 63 -9.37 -7.75 -3.25
C GLU A 63 -9.46 -8.59 -4.53
N ILE A 64 -8.64 -8.29 -5.54
CA ILE A 64 -8.54 -9.08 -6.77
C ILE A 64 -8.06 -10.51 -6.47
N ILE A 65 -6.96 -10.66 -5.71
CA ILE A 65 -6.42 -11.97 -5.29
C ILE A 65 -7.49 -12.78 -4.54
N ARG A 66 -8.19 -12.13 -3.61
CA ARG A 66 -9.25 -12.75 -2.80
C ARG A 66 -10.41 -13.24 -3.67
N ARG A 67 -10.91 -12.40 -4.60
CA ARG A 67 -12.00 -12.75 -5.51
C ARG A 67 -11.62 -13.83 -6.52
N ALA A 68 -10.34 -13.91 -6.88
CA ALA A 68 -9.81 -14.97 -7.74
C ALA A 68 -9.65 -16.33 -7.03
N GLY A 69 -9.85 -16.39 -5.70
CA GLY A 69 -9.69 -17.63 -4.94
C GLY A 69 -8.25 -18.12 -4.83
N ILE A 70 -7.27 -17.22 -5.00
CA ILE A 70 -5.85 -17.56 -4.94
C ILE A 70 -5.42 -17.65 -3.47
N GLU A 71 -5.03 -18.84 -3.03
CA GLU A 71 -4.45 -19.04 -1.70
C GLU A 71 -3.03 -18.46 -1.67
N THR A 72 -2.81 -17.45 -0.82
CA THR A 72 -1.50 -16.81 -0.63
C THR A 72 -0.72 -17.40 0.55
N VAL A 73 -1.39 -18.19 1.38
CA VAL A 73 -0.83 -18.73 2.62
C VAL A 73 0.32 -19.69 2.32
N GLY A 74 1.50 -19.42 2.87
CA GLY A 74 2.71 -20.20 2.63
C GLY A 74 3.29 -20.07 1.21
N LYS A 75 2.79 -19.15 0.40
CA LYS A 75 3.32 -18.88 -0.94
C LYS A 75 4.45 -17.85 -0.89
N ASN A 76 5.36 -17.96 -1.85
CA ASN A 76 6.34 -16.91 -2.11
C ASN A 76 5.71 -15.86 -3.02
N VAL A 77 5.81 -14.58 -2.63
CA VAL A 77 5.32 -13.47 -3.45
C VAL A 77 6.47 -12.51 -3.76
N LEU A 78 6.65 -12.23 -5.04
CA LEU A 78 7.61 -11.23 -5.51
C LEU A 78 6.86 -9.91 -5.74
N VAL A 79 7.28 -8.86 -5.03
CA VAL A 79 6.85 -7.49 -5.31
C VAL A 79 7.97 -6.77 -6.04
N ALA A 80 7.75 -6.50 -7.33
CA ALA A 80 8.68 -5.74 -8.16
C ALA A 80 8.40 -4.24 -7.99
N GLY A 81 9.28 -3.54 -7.27
CA GLY A 81 9.17 -2.12 -6.97
C GLY A 81 9.00 -1.81 -5.49
N ARG A 82 9.62 -0.72 -5.03
CA ARG A 82 9.72 -0.33 -3.62
C ARG A 82 9.04 1.01 -3.28
N SER A 83 8.06 1.41 -4.08
CA SER A 83 7.37 2.69 -3.85
C SER A 83 6.70 2.67 -2.47
N LYS A 84 6.75 3.82 -1.78
CA LYS A 84 6.16 3.96 -0.43
C LYS A 84 4.63 3.88 -0.44
N ASN A 85 4.02 4.09 -1.61
CA ASN A 85 2.57 4.16 -1.78
C ASN A 85 1.97 2.84 -2.30
N VAL A 86 2.75 2.01 -3.02
CA VAL A 86 2.25 0.77 -3.63
C VAL A 86 3.11 -0.43 -3.24
N GLY A 87 4.40 -0.44 -3.57
CA GLY A 87 5.27 -1.61 -3.39
C GLY A 87 5.43 -2.04 -1.93
N LEU A 88 5.77 -1.10 -1.05
CA LEU A 88 5.89 -1.42 0.37
C LEU A 88 4.54 -1.83 1.00
N PRO A 89 3.43 -1.09 0.81
CA PRO A 89 2.18 -1.48 1.46
C PRO A 89 1.57 -2.78 0.93
N ILE A 90 1.69 -3.11 -0.36
CA ILE A 90 1.23 -4.43 -0.86
C ILE A 90 2.06 -5.56 -0.29
N ALA A 91 3.37 -5.36 -0.12
CA ALA A 91 4.22 -6.34 0.52
C ALA A 91 3.81 -6.58 1.98
N MET A 92 3.46 -5.52 2.71
CA MET A 92 2.97 -5.63 4.09
C MET A 92 1.63 -6.35 4.18
N LEU A 93 0.71 -6.11 3.24
CA LEU A 93 -0.55 -6.84 3.19
C LEU A 93 -0.31 -8.34 2.99
N LEU A 94 0.56 -8.69 2.04
CA LEU A 94 0.90 -10.07 1.64
C LEU A 94 1.79 -10.80 2.64
N HIS A 95 2.34 -10.10 3.63
CA HIS A 95 3.22 -10.67 4.66
C HIS A 95 2.46 -11.26 5.87
N THR A 96 1.14 -11.01 6.02
CA THR A 96 0.43 -11.25 7.29
C THR A 96 -0.01 -12.70 7.52
N ASP A 97 0.20 -13.25 8.71
CA ASP A 97 -0.07 -14.66 9.03
C ASP A 97 -1.57 -15.07 9.12
N ARG A 98 -1.78 -16.40 9.18
CA ARG A 98 -3.07 -17.13 9.18
C ARG A 98 -4.12 -16.68 10.21
N ASN A 99 -3.78 -15.85 11.20
CA ASN A 99 -4.69 -15.47 12.29
C ASN A 99 -5.42 -14.14 12.06
N HIS A 100 -4.91 -13.32 11.14
CA HIS A 100 -5.60 -12.11 10.70
C HIS A 100 -6.17 -12.37 9.31
N GLN A 101 -7.31 -11.75 8.96
CA GLN A 101 -8.03 -11.97 7.70
C GLN A 101 -7.28 -11.44 6.45
N ARG A 102 -5.94 -11.56 6.42
CA ARG A 102 -5.01 -10.98 5.45
C ARG A 102 -4.08 -12.08 4.88
N PRO A 103 -3.52 -11.87 3.68
CA PRO A 103 -2.72 -12.86 2.99
C PRO A 103 -1.38 -13.14 3.68
N GLY A 104 -0.99 -14.42 3.80
CA GLY A 104 0.25 -14.83 4.48
C GLY A 104 1.28 -15.55 3.63
N GLY A 105 2.09 -14.79 2.90
CA GLY A 105 3.22 -15.30 2.12
C GLY A 105 4.57 -14.72 2.56
N THR A 106 5.65 -15.42 2.21
CA THR A 106 6.99 -14.84 2.27
C THR A 106 7.11 -13.84 1.13
N THR A 107 7.17 -12.55 1.46
CA THR A 107 7.24 -11.49 0.46
C THR A 107 8.66 -10.97 0.31
N LEU A 108 9.20 -11.00 -0.90
CA LEU A 108 10.46 -10.36 -1.26
C LEU A 108 10.18 -9.12 -2.10
N CYS A 109 10.68 -7.97 -1.65
CA CYS A 109 10.70 -6.76 -2.46
C CYS A 109 12.05 -6.65 -3.17
N ARG A 110 12.04 -6.45 -4.49
CA ARG A 110 13.26 -6.16 -5.27
C ARG A 110 13.04 -4.93 -6.15
N GLU A 111 14.10 -4.17 -6.43
CA GLU A 111 14.09 -3.25 -7.56
C GLU A 111 14.10 -4.05 -8.87
N ARG A 112 13.44 -3.55 -9.92
CA ARG A 112 13.72 -4.07 -11.27
C ARG A 112 15.18 -3.70 -11.58
N GLU A 113 16.03 -4.70 -11.69
CA GLU A 113 17.19 -4.61 -12.58
C GLU A 113 16.63 -4.82 -14.00
N ASP A 114 17.03 -3.99 -14.96
CA ASP A 114 16.63 -4.17 -16.35
C ASP A 114 17.14 -5.54 -16.83
N GLU A 115 16.25 -6.54 -16.89
CA GLU A 115 16.55 -7.86 -17.48
C GLU A 115 16.70 -7.82 -19.01
N THR A 116 16.73 -6.63 -19.61
CA THR A 116 16.91 -6.46 -21.07
C THR A 116 18.34 -6.78 -21.56
N GLU A 117 19.29 -7.06 -20.66
CA GLU A 117 20.68 -7.42 -21.03
C GLU A 117 21.00 -8.93 -20.91
N ARG A 118 20.10 -9.78 -20.38
CA ARG A 118 20.40 -11.21 -20.16
C ARG A 118 19.96 -12.19 -21.26
N GLU A 119 19.35 -11.70 -22.33
CA GLU A 119 19.01 -12.52 -23.52
C GLU A 119 19.95 -12.28 -24.72
N ARG A 120 21.14 -11.71 -24.48
CA ARG A 120 22.20 -11.56 -25.49
C ARG A 120 23.48 -12.27 -25.05
N GLU A 121 23.42 -13.57 -24.84
CA GLU A 121 24.61 -14.45 -24.84
C GLU A 121 24.22 -15.87 -25.27
#